data_AF-A0A396GBJ9-F1
#
_entry.id   AF-A0A396GBJ9-F1
#
_cell.length_a   1.000
_cell.length_b   1.000
_cell.length_c   1.000
_cell.angle_alpha   90.00
_cell.angle_beta   90.00
_cell.angle_gamma   90.00
#
_symmetry.space_group_name_H-M   'P 1'
#
loop_
_entity.id
_entity.type
_entity.pdbx_description
1 polymer ?
#
loop_
_entity_poly.entity_id
_entity_poly.type
_entity_poly.pdbx_seq_one_letter_code
_entity_poly.pdbx_strand_id
1 'polypeptide(L)'
;MTDMEQQQKEVRKKALKLLEHMDRTEKGLYDRLLRAGFSEALAADAVAYVKDYGYVNDARYATNYIMYRIHDKSHQKIFQELQQKGIDRQTIQSAWDEAAELEMPDERKLLRQMVEKKYAPGSSLDEREMRRLYGYLARRGFRSGDIFSVLEEMDIS
;
A
#
# COMPACT_ATOMS: atom_id res chain seq x y z
N MET A 1 -14.26 -19.37 34.29
CA MET A 1 -13.45 -18.95 33.14
C MET A 1 -12.22 -19.80 33.12
N THR A 2 -11.94 -20.48 32.01
CA THR A 2 -10.68 -21.22 31.84
C THR A 2 -9.54 -20.24 31.62
N ASP A 3 -8.29 -20.66 31.88
CA ASP A 3 -7.10 -19.83 31.60
C ASP A 3 -7.05 -19.41 30.12
N MET A 4 -7.45 -20.32 29.22
CA MET A 4 -7.56 -20.06 27.79
C MET A 4 -8.57 -18.95 27.46
N GLU A 5 -9.77 -18.98 28.06
CA GLU A 5 -10.78 -17.94 27.85
C GLU A 5 -10.29 -16.56 28.31
N GLN A 6 -9.52 -16.51 29.40
CA GLN A 6 -8.96 -15.25 29.89
C GLN A 6 -7.90 -14.71 28.92
N GLN A 7 -7.02 -15.58 28.41
CA GLN A 7 -6.00 -15.20 27.42
C GLN A 7 -6.63 -14.70 26.11
N GLN A 8 -7.70 -15.36 25.64
CA GLN A 8 -8.49 -14.92 24.47
C GLN A 8 -9.09 -13.52 24.68
N LYS A 9 -9.67 -13.25 25.86
CA LYS A 9 -10.19 -11.91 26.18
C LYS A 9 -9.11 -10.84 26.15
N GLU A 10 -7.93 -11.11 26.72
CA GLU A 10 -6.83 -10.15 26.75
C GLU A 10 -6.28 -9.85 25.34
N VAL A 11 -6.08 -10.87 24.50
CA VAL A 11 -5.59 -10.68 23.12
C VAL A 11 -6.62 -9.94 22.25
N ARG A 12 -7.92 -10.25 22.38
CA ARG A 12 -9.00 -9.54 21.66
C ARG A 12 -9.08 -8.07 22.09
N LYS A 13 -8.98 -7.79 23.39
CA LYS A 13 -8.91 -6.42 23.92
C LYS A 13 -7.69 -5.67 23.38
N LYS A 14 -6.53 -6.33 23.27
CA LYS A 14 -5.34 -5.74 22.63
C LYS A 14 -5.57 -5.45 21.16
N ALA A 15 -6.21 -6.36 20.41
CA ALA A 15 -6.53 -6.18 19.00
C ALA A 15 -7.44 -4.96 18.78
N LEU A 16 -8.51 -4.83 19.56
CA LEU A 16 -9.41 -3.68 19.50
C LEU A 16 -8.66 -2.36 19.76
N LYS A 17 -7.83 -2.29 20.81
CA LYS A 17 -6.99 -1.10 21.07
C LYS A 17 -6.03 -0.77 19.92
N LEU A 18 -5.51 -1.78 19.22
CA LEU A 18 -4.63 -1.57 18.07
C LEU A 18 -5.39 -0.98 16.87
N LEU A 19 -6.66 -1.34 16.70
CA LEU A 19 -7.55 -0.87 15.63
C LEU A 19 -8.15 0.51 15.94
N GLU A 20 -8.45 0.82 17.20
CA GLU A 20 -8.85 2.17 17.63
C GLU A 20 -7.81 3.23 17.28
N HIS A 21 -6.52 2.86 17.33
CA HIS A 21 -5.44 3.78 17.01
C HIS A 21 -5.24 3.97 15.50
N MET A 22 -5.36 2.89 14.72
CA MET A 22 -5.08 2.91 13.29
C MET A 22 -5.62 1.64 12.61
N ASP A 23 -6.20 1.82 11.42
CA ASP A 23 -6.56 0.72 10.52
C ASP A 23 -5.37 -0.21 10.24
N ARG A 24 -5.67 -1.50 10.16
CA ARG A 24 -4.69 -2.57 9.88
C ARG A 24 -5.24 -3.54 8.87
N THR A 25 -4.34 -4.23 8.19
CA THR A 25 -4.67 -5.48 7.50
C THR A 25 -4.72 -6.63 8.51
N GLU A 26 -5.36 -7.73 8.14
CA GLU A 26 -5.41 -8.96 8.94
C GLU A 26 -4.00 -9.43 9.33
N LYS A 27 -3.10 -9.54 8.35
CA LYS A 27 -1.68 -9.86 8.59
C LYS A 27 -0.99 -8.82 9.46
N GLY A 28 -1.23 -7.53 9.22
CA GLY A 28 -0.62 -6.46 10.00
C GLY A 28 -1.04 -6.47 11.46
N LEU A 29 -2.30 -6.82 11.75
CA LEU A 29 -2.81 -7.01 13.10
C LEU A 29 -2.21 -8.26 13.75
N TYR A 30 -2.22 -9.39 13.03
CA TYR A 30 -1.62 -10.65 13.45
C TYR A 30 -0.14 -10.47 13.87
N ASP A 31 0.68 -9.91 12.98
CA ASP A 31 2.11 -9.67 13.23
C ASP A 31 2.32 -8.77 14.46
N ARG A 32 1.41 -7.81 14.70
CA ARG A 32 1.51 -6.89 15.83
C ARG A 32 1.15 -7.56 17.15
N LEU A 33 0.20 -8.49 17.15
CA LEU A 33 -0.14 -9.31 18.31
C LEU A 33 1.00 -10.28 18.65
N LEU A 34 1.62 -10.92 17.66
CA LEU A 34 2.80 -11.75 17.90
C LEU A 34 3.96 -10.96 18.52
N ARG A 35 4.25 -9.76 17.99
CA ARG A 35 5.27 -8.85 18.56
C ARG A 35 4.92 -8.37 19.97
N ALA A 36 3.66 -8.44 20.37
CA ALA A 36 3.23 -8.14 21.73
C ALA A 36 3.32 -9.34 22.69
N GLY A 37 3.81 -10.49 22.22
CA GLY A 37 4.08 -11.68 23.03
C GLY A 37 2.95 -12.70 23.08
N PHE A 38 1.89 -12.53 22.27
CA PHE A 38 0.82 -13.52 22.18
C PHE A 38 1.23 -14.70 21.28
N SER A 39 0.70 -15.89 21.58
CA SER A 39 0.90 -17.08 20.75
C SER A 39 0.18 -16.97 19.41
N GLU A 40 0.59 -17.77 18.44
CA GLU A 40 -0.04 -17.84 17.11
C GLU A 40 -1.54 -18.15 17.19
N ALA A 41 -1.92 -19.10 18.04
CA ALA A 41 -3.32 -19.47 18.25
C ALA A 41 -4.16 -18.29 18.80
N LEU A 42 -3.61 -17.54 19.77
CA LEU A 42 -4.30 -16.38 20.35
C LEU A 42 -4.37 -15.21 19.37
N ALA A 43 -3.31 -14.98 18.59
CA ALA A 43 -3.30 -13.94 17.57
C ALA A 43 -4.31 -14.25 16.45
N ALA A 44 -4.37 -15.51 15.99
CA ALA A 44 -5.35 -15.96 15.00
C ALA A 44 -6.78 -15.83 15.52
N ASP A 45 -7.05 -16.25 16.77
CA ASP A 45 -8.36 -16.09 17.42
C ASP A 45 -8.79 -14.62 17.46
N ALA A 46 -7.89 -13.71 17.87
CA ALA A 46 -8.21 -12.30 17.96
C ALA A 46 -8.51 -11.69 16.59
N VAL A 47 -7.73 -12.02 15.56
CA VAL A 47 -7.93 -11.54 14.19
C VAL A 47 -9.27 -12.04 13.65
N ALA A 48 -9.57 -13.34 13.79
CA ALA A 48 -10.84 -13.91 13.37
C ALA A 48 -12.02 -13.23 14.09
N TYR A 49 -11.91 -13.05 15.41
CA TYR A 49 -12.92 -12.34 16.19
C TYR A 49 -13.17 -10.93 15.65
N VAL A 50 -12.15 -10.08 15.52
CA VAL A 50 -12.38 -8.70 15.06
C VAL A 50 -12.81 -8.62 13.60
N LYS A 51 -12.49 -9.63 12.78
CA LYS A 51 -12.94 -9.75 11.39
C LYS A 51 -14.42 -10.08 11.30
N ASP A 52 -14.91 -11.02 12.11
CA ASP A 52 -16.32 -11.41 12.14
C ASP A 52 -17.23 -10.24 12.54
N TYR A 53 -16.73 -9.32 13.37
CA TYR A 53 -17.42 -8.06 13.70
C TYR A 53 -17.16 -6.92 12.71
N GLY A 54 -16.37 -7.14 11.66
CA GLY A 54 -16.10 -6.16 10.59
C GLY A 54 -15.11 -5.04 10.94
N TYR A 55 -14.44 -5.12 12.09
CA TYR A 55 -13.45 -4.12 12.53
C TYR A 55 -12.17 -4.16 11.69
N VAL A 56 -11.76 -5.34 11.23
CA VAL A 56 -10.70 -5.51 10.22
C VAL A 56 -11.33 -6.01 8.92
N ASN A 57 -10.92 -5.42 7.80
CA ASN A 57 -11.42 -5.78 6.47
C ASN A 57 -10.35 -5.40 5.44
N ASP A 58 -9.68 -6.41 4.88
CA ASP A 58 -8.59 -6.20 3.92
C ASP A 58 -9.06 -5.61 2.60
N ALA A 59 -10.28 -5.93 2.13
CA ALA A 59 -10.85 -5.32 0.93
C ALA A 59 -11.05 -3.82 1.11
N ARG A 60 -11.71 -3.41 2.20
CA ARG A 60 -11.88 -2.00 2.56
C ARG A 60 -10.53 -1.29 2.72
N TYR A 61 -9.56 -1.94 3.36
CA TYR A 61 -8.22 -1.40 3.51
C TYR A 61 -7.55 -1.18 2.14
N ALA A 62 -7.63 -2.17 1.25
CA ALA A 62 -7.03 -2.10 -0.09
C ALA A 62 -7.64 -0.96 -0.92
N THR A 63 -8.98 -0.84 -0.97
CA THR A 63 -9.66 0.24 -1.69
C THR A 63 -9.20 1.60 -1.19
N ASN A 64 -9.25 1.84 0.14
CA ASN A 64 -8.80 3.11 0.73
C ASN A 64 -7.32 3.41 0.43
N TYR A 65 -6.46 2.39 0.49
CA TYR A 65 -5.04 2.54 0.20
C TYR A 65 -4.79 2.89 -1.26
N ILE A 66 -5.49 2.24 -2.19
CA ILE A 66 -5.38 2.50 -3.63
C ILE A 66 -5.86 3.92 -3.92
N MET A 67 -7.06 4.29 -3.49
CA MET A 67 -7.62 5.64 -3.69
C MET A 67 -6.67 6.74 -3.19
N TYR A 68 -6.00 6.51 -2.06
CA TYR A 68 -5.03 7.46 -1.51
C TYR A 68 -3.70 7.53 -2.29
N ARG A 69 -3.32 6.47 -3.02
CA ARG A 69 -1.98 6.34 -3.65
C ARG A 69 -2.00 6.37 -5.18
N ILE A 70 -3.16 6.23 -5.79
CA ILE A 70 -3.32 6.07 -7.24
C ILE A 70 -2.77 7.28 -8.04
N HIS A 71 -2.76 8.47 -7.44
CA HIS A 71 -2.19 9.70 -7.99
C HIS A 71 -0.75 10.00 -7.53
N ASP A 72 -0.09 9.06 -6.88
CA ASP A 72 1.24 9.23 -6.28
C ASP A 72 2.25 8.15 -6.67
N LYS A 73 1.76 6.99 -7.13
CA LYS A 73 2.55 5.80 -7.38
C LYS A 73 2.00 5.03 -8.56
N SER A 74 2.87 4.27 -9.21
CA SER A 74 2.45 3.30 -10.22
C SER A 74 1.52 2.24 -9.63
N HIS A 75 0.67 1.69 -10.49
CA HIS A 75 -0.15 0.52 -10.25
C HIS A 75 0.68 -0.62 -9.64
N GLN A 76 1.80 -0.94 -10.28
CA GLN A 76 2.69 -2.01 -9.84
C GLN A 76 3.24 -1.78 -8.43
N LYS A 77 3.55 -0.54 -8.06
CA LYS A 77 4.04 -0.22 -6.71
C LYS A 77 2.97 -0.41 -5.66
N ILE A 78 1.76 0.05 -5.95
CA ILE A 78 0.63 -0.06 -5.03
C ILE A 78 0.29 -1.53 -4.78
N PHE A 79 0.24 -2.35 -5.85
CA PHE A 79 0.08 -3.80 -5.73
C PHE A 79 1.15 -4.44 -4.85
N GLN A 80 2.43 -4.13 -5.12
CA GLN A 80 3.53 -4.67 -4.34
C GLN A 80 3.41 -4.31 -2.84
N GLU A 81 3.06 -3.06 -2.54
CA GLU A 81 2.93 -2.59 -1.15
C GLU A 81 1.77 -3.27 -0.42
N LEU A 82 0.65 -3.50 -1.10
CA LEU A 82 -0.49 -4.23 -0.52
C LEU A 82 -0.21 -5.72 -0.32
N GLN A 83 0.50 -6.35 -1.25
CA GLN A 83 0.96 -7.74 -1.08
C GLN A 83 1.93 -7.87 0.12
N GLN A 84 2.85 -6.92 0.29
CA GLN A 84 3.74 -6.89 1.46
C GLN A 84 2.97 -6.71 2.78
N LYS A 85 1.80 -6.05 2.72
CA LYS A 85 0.88 -5.91 3.86
C LYS A 85 0.02 -7.17 4.10
N GLY A 86 0.18 -8.20 3.27
CA GLY A 86 -0.46 -9.51 3.44
C GLY A 86 -1.82 -9.64 2.77
N ILE A 87 -2.23 -8.68 1.94
CA ILE A 87 -3.49 -8.77 1.21
C ILE A 87 -3.27 -9.67 0.00
N ASP A 88 -4.19 -10.61 -0.21
CA ASP A 88 -4.11 -11.53 -1.34
C ASP A 88 -4.32 -10.79 -2.67
N ARG A 89 -3.81 -11.39 -3.75
CA ARG A 89 -3.81 -10.77 -5.08
C ARG A 89 -5.23 -10.51 -5.60
N GLN A 90 -6.19 -11.38 -5.31
CA GLN A 90 -7.54 -11.24 -5.84
C GLN A 90 -8.25 -10.05 -5.18
N THR A 91 -8.12 -9.91 -3.86
CA THR A 91 -8.65 -8.74 -3.13
C THR A 91 -8.04 -7.43 -3.63
N ILE A 92 -6.73 -7.40 -3.87
CA ILE A 92 -6.07 -6.21 -4.43
C ILE A 92 -6.59 -5.89 -5.83
N GLN A 93 -6.77 -6.90 -6.68
CA GLN A 93 -7.28 -6.71 -8.04
C GLN A 93 -8.70 -6.13 -8.03
N SER A 94 -9.61 -6.71 -7.25
CA SER A 94 -10.98 -6.20 -7.16
C SER A 94 -11.03 -4.76 -6.65
N ALA A 95 -10.23 -4.42 -5.64
CA ALA A 95 -10.14 -3.06 -5.11
C ALA A 95 -9.52 -2.08 -6.13
N TRP A 96 -8.60 -2.55 -6.97
CA TRP A 96 -8.02 -1.74 -8.05
C TRP A 96 -9.04 -1.47 -9.14
N ASP A 97 -9.79 -2.49 -9.56
CA ASP A 97 -10.79 -2.35 -10.62
C ASP A 97 -11.86 -1.33 -10.22
N GLU A 98 -12.36 -1.39 -8.97
CA GLU A 98 -13.28 -0.41 -8.41
C GLU A 98 -12.68 1.02 -8.41
N ALA A 99 -11.45 1.17 -7.94
CA ALA A 99 -10.78 2.47 -7.93
C ALA A 99 -10.52 3.01 -9.35
N ALA A 100 -10.19 2.13 -10.30
CA ALA A 100 -9.90 2.50 -11.68
C ALA A 100 -11.15 3.00 -12.43
N GLU A 101 -12.33 2.46 -12.11
CA GLU A 101 -13.61 2.95 -12.63
C GLU A 101 -13.90 4.39 -12.18
N LEU A 102 -13.55 4.73 -10.94
CA LEU A 102 -13.80 6.04 -10.36
C LEU A 102 -12.75 7.09 -10.76
N GLU A 103 -11.48 6.73 -10.67
CA GLU A 103 -10.36 7.67 -10.78
C GLU A 103 -9.77 7.75 -12.19
N MET A 104 -10.08 6.76 -13.04
CA MET A 104 -9.57 6.65 -14.42
C MET A 104 -8.06 6.94 -14.52
N PRO A 105 -7.22 6.15 -13.81
CA PRO A 105 -5.80 6.45 -13.68
C PRO A 105 -5.07 6.38 -15.02
N ASP A 106 -4.20 7.36 -15.26
CA ASP A 106 -3.27 7.38 -16.39
C ASP A 106 -1.84 7.45 -15.85
N GLU A 107 -1.16 6.30 -15.83
CA GLU A 107 0.20 6.19 -15.30
C GLU A 107 1.22 7.01 -16.10
N ARG A 108 1.04 7.15 -17.41
CA ARG A 108 1.95 7.92 -18.26
C ARG A 108 1.79 9.41 -17.95
N LYS A 109 0.56 9.90 -17.87
CA LYS A 109 0.26 11.28 -17.47
C LYS A 109 0.77 11.56 -16.06
N LEU A 110 0.58 10.65 -15.12
CA LEU A 110 1.07 10.80 -13.76
C LEU A 110 2.59 10.92 -13.72
N LEU A 111 3.30 10.03 -14.43
CA LEU A 111 4.75 10.05 -14.56
C LEU A 111 5.24 11.38 -15.13
N ARG A 112 4.63 11.85 -16.22
CA ARG A 112 4.93 13.14 -16.84
C ARG A 112 4.76 14.30 -15.84
N GLN A 113 3.63 14.36 -15.15
CA GLN A 113 3.37 15.40 -14.14
C GLN A 113 4.40 15.38 -13.00
N MET A 114 4.89 14.21 -12.59
CA MET A 114 5.93 14.11 -11.57
C MET A 114 7.28 14.63 -12.04
N VAL A 115 7.61 14.43 -13.32
CA VAL A 115 8.80 14.99 -13.94
C VAL A 115 8.65 16.52 -14.05
N GLU A 116 7.53 17.00 -14.57
CA GLU A 116 7.23 18.44 -14.76
C GLU A 116 7.26 19.21 -13.43
N LYS A 117 6.87 18.59 -12.31
CA LYS A 117 7.00 19.19 -10.96
C LYS A 117 8.45 19.45 -10.53
N LYS A 118 9.43 18.83 -11.19
CA LYS A 118 10.85 18.93 -10.84
C LYS A 118 11.66 19.68 -11.88
N TYR A 119 11.37 19.45 -13.15
CA TYR A 119 12.11 19.97 -14.30
C TYR A 119 11.14 20.32 -15.42
N ALA A 120 11.33 21.48 -16.03
CA ALA A 120 10.55 21.87 -17.21
C ALA A 120 10.96 21.01 -18.42
N PRO A 121 10.07 20.77 -19.40
CA PRO A 121 10.47 20.18 -20.68
C PRO A 121 11.65 20.94 -21.31
N GLY A 122 12.58 20.23 -21.94
CA GLY A 122 13.80 20.80 -22.53
C GLY A 122 14.95 21.06 -21.53
N SER A 123 14.80 20.65 -20.26
CA SER A 123 15.86 20.81 -19.27
C SER A 123 17.03 19.87 -19.53
N SER A 124 18.26 20.39 -19.47
CA SER A 124 19.48 19.58 -19.43
C SER A 124 19.91 19.34 -18.00
N LEU A 125 20.02 18.07 -17.60
CA LEU A 125 20.34 17.62 -16.25
C LEU A 125 21.77 17.09 -16.23
N ASP A 126 22.49 17.37 -15.14
CA ASP A 126 23.75 16.65 -14.89
C ASP A 126 23.49 15.17 -14.52
N GLU A 127 24.53 14.34 -14.53
CA GLU A 127 24.36 12.92 -14.18
C GLU A 127 23.80 12.69 -12.78
N ARG A 128 24.10 13.59 -11.83
CA ARG A 128 23.64 13.47 -10.45
C ARG A 128 22.15 13.78 -10.35
N GLU A 129 21.67 14.78 -11.07
CA GLU A 129 20.27 15.15 -11.21
C GLU A 129 19.48 14.04 -11.90
N MET A 130 19.99 13.51 -13.02
CA MET A 130 19.38 12.39 -13.73
C MET A 130 19.24 11.16 -12.83
N ARG A 131 20.31 10.78 -12.11
CA ARG A 131 20.26 9.67 -11.14
C ARG A 131 19.24 9.91 -10.02
N ARG A 132 19.12 11.15 -9.53
CA ARG A 132 18.14 11.52 -8.49
C ARG A 132 16.71 11.44 -8.99
N LEU A 133 16.44 11.97 -10.19
CA LEU A 133 15.13 11.92 -10.84
C LEU A 133 14.71 10.49 -11.10
N TYR A 134 15.56 9.70 -11.76
CA TYR A 134 15.31 8.28 -12.01
C TYR A 134 15.03 7.53 -10.69
N GLY A 135 15.87 7.68 -9.67
CA GLY A 135 15.67 7.02 -8.38
C GLY A 135 14.36 7.45 -7.69
N TYR A 136 13.96 8.72 -7.83
CA TYR A 136 12.69 9.22 -7.29
C TYR A 136 11.47 8.56 -7.96
N LEU A 137 11.52 8.35 -9.28
CA LEU A 137 10.46 7.71 -10.07
C LEU A 137 10.45 6.19 -9.88
N ALA A 138 11.62 5.55 -9.89
CA ALA A 138 11.75 4.10 -9.66
C ALA A 138 11.24 3.68 -8.28
N ARG A 139 11.46 4.49 -7.22
CA ARG A 139 10.87 4.22 -5.89
C ARG A 139 9.34 4.30 -5.85
N ARG A 140 8.72 4.96 -6.83
CA ARG A 140 7.27 4.98 -7.07
C ARG A 140 6.81 3.87 -8.01
N GLY A 141 7.73 3.02 -8.46
CA GLY A 141 7.53 1.80 -9.23
C GLY A 141 7.30 1.98 -10.72
N PHE A 142 7.55 3.17 -11.26
CA PHE A 142 7.58 3.34 -12.72
C PHE A 142 8.72 2.50 -13.31
N ARG A 143 8.43 1.84 -14.44
CA ARG A 143 9.42 0.99 -15.11
C ARG A 143 10.43 1.86 -15.83
N SER A 144 11.67 1.38 -15.93
CA SER A 144 12.75 2.13 -16.57
C SER A 144 12.39 2.56 -17.99
N GLY A 145 11.76 1.68 -18.78
CA GLY A 145 11.32 1.99 -20.14
C GLY A 145 10.33 3.15 -20.19
N ASP A 146 9.33 3.18 -19.30
CA ASP A 146 8.33 4.27 -19.26
C ASP A 146 8.98 5.58 -18.83
N ILE A 147 9.91 5.53 -17.87
CA ILE A 147 10.68 6.70 -17.42
C ILE A 147 11.47 7.28 -18.60
N PHE A 148 12.29 6.47 -19.26
CA PHE A 148 13.10 6.96 -20.38
C PHE A 148 12.25 7.49 -21.53
N SER A 149 11.14 6.81 -21.85
CA SER A 149 10.22 7.26 -22.89
C SER A 149 9.60 8.63 -22.56
N VAL A 150 9.20 8.87 -21.31
CA VAL A 150 8.65 10.17 -20.91
C VAL A 150 9.73 11.26 -20.88
N LEU A 151 10.96 10.95 -20.46
CA LEU A 151 12.06 11.91 -20.48
C LEU A 151 12.41 12.34 -21.91
N GLU A 152 12.45 11.38 -22.84
CA GLU A 152 12.65 11.64 -24.27
C GLU A 152 11.52 12.51 -24.85
N GLU A 153 10.26 12.19 -24.57
CA GLU A 153 9.09 13.01 -24.99
C GLU A 153 9.07 14.42 -24.40
N MET A 154 9.79 14.63 -23.30
CA MET A 154 9.91 15.92 -22.64
C MET A 154 11.20 16.65 -23.01
N ASP A 155 11.99 16.12 -23.94
CA ASP A 155 13.31 16.65 -24.33
C ASP A 155 14.23 16.87 -23.12
N ILE A 156 14.18 15.98 -22.12
CA ILE A 156 15.05 16.02 -20.94
C ILE A 156 16.31 15.21 -21.22
N SER A 157 17.45 15.91 -21.29
CA SER A 157 18.78 15.33 -21.57
C SER A 157 19.65 15.26 -20.34
#